data_AF-A0A2E7CIS8-F1
#
_entry.id   AF-A0A2E7CIS8-F1
#
_cell.length_a   1.000
_cell.length_b   1.000
_cell.length_c   1.000
_cell.angle_alpha   90.00
_cell.angle_beta   90.00
_cell.angle_gamma   90.00
#
_symmetry.space_group_name_H-M   'P 1'
#
loop_
_entity.id
_entity.type
_entity.pdbx_description
1 polymer ?
#
loop_
_entity_poly.entity_id
_entity_poly.type
_entity_poly.pdbx_seq_one_letter_code
_entity_poly.pdbx_strand_id
1 'polypeptide(L)'
;MILLFLSCFFGEPESISFELKLNKKSFSCSEAVEGWTLTDFRFFVSNILINGNAASLVADNLWQTNRVALLDFEDGTGSCSNGDSKINTHIKISKHIKTGDVLEFDIGVPFDQNHANPVKANGPLRNMSMHWSWRTGYKFIRFGAKNLEGESLNVHLGSTGCVGEMTDVEHCIYPNRAKVKLNVVDPQKAILIHMDRFLFAPRDLADLKWGCMSERDDVGCEPVFKALGLGKDQDGVTQKEVFLQ
;
A
#
# COMPACT_ATOMS: atom_id res chain seq x y z
N MET A 1 -8.01 -53.14 5.59
CA MET A 1 -7.29 -52.04 4.93
C MET A 1 -7.89 -50.74 5.44
N ILE A 2 -7.30 -50.17 6.49
CA ILE A 2 -7.78 -48.94 7.12
C ILE A 2 -7.24 -47.78 6.27
N LEU A 3 -8.13 -47.10 5.53
CA LEU A 3 -7.78 -45.83 4.87
C LEU A 3 -7.70 -44.74 5.94
N LEU A 4 -6.47 -44.42 6.36
CA LEU A 4 -6.15 -43.18 7.06
C LEU A 4 -6.25 -42.03 6.04
N PHE A 5 -7.37 -41.32 6.05
CA PHE A 5 -7.44 -40.00 5.43
C PHE A 5 -6.59 -39.05 6.29
N LEU A 6 -5.35 -38.79 5.87
CA LEU A 6 -4.64 -37.58 6.29
C LEU A 6 -5.41 -36.39 5.71
N SER A 7 -6.37 -35.86 6.46
CA SER A 7 -6.86 -34.51 6.25
C SER A 7 -5.69 -33.56 6.57
N CYS A 8 -5.02 -33.04 5.55
CA CYS A 8 -4.25 -31.81 5.71
C CYS A 8 -5.24 -30.75 6.21
N PHE A 9 -5.15 -30.39 7.50
CA PHE A 9 -5.76 -29.18 8.01
C PHE A 9 -5.05 -27.98 7.36
N PHE A 10 -5.44 -27.65 6.13
CA PHE A 10 -5.28 -26.28 5.67
C PHE A 10 -6.26 -25.46 6.49
N GLY A 11 -5.77 -24.71 7.47
CA GLY A 11 -6.59 -23.75 8.20
C GLY A 11 -7.30 -22.84 7.21
N GLU A 12 -8.54 -22.44 7.52
CA GLU A 12 -9.28 -21.52 6.66
C GLU A 12 -8.48 -20.23 6.46
N PRO A 13 -8.53 -19.63 5.25
CA PRO A 13 -7.90 -18.34 5.01
C PRO A 13 -8.34 -17.28 6.01
N GLU A 14 -7.38 -16.59 6.60
CA GLU A 14 -7.66 -15.48 7.53
C GLU A 14 -7.77 -14.17 6.75
N SER A 15 -8.74 -13.34 7.10
CA SER A 15 -8.95 -12.02 6.50
C SER A 15 -8.46 -10.93 7.45
N ILE A 16 -7.59 -10.06 6.97
CA ILE A 16 -7.09 -8.91 7.72
C ILE A 16 -7.65 -7.65 7.07
N SER A 17 -8.50 -6.93 7.80
CA SER A 17 -9.20 -5.74 7.31
C SER A 17 -8.43 -4.47 7.58
N PHE A 18 -8.65 -3.46 6.75
CA PHE A 18 -8.05 -2.14 6.85
C PHE A 18 -9.12 -1.05 6.77
N GLU A 19 -8.94 0.04 7.51
CA GLU A 19 -9.83 1.19 7.48
C GLU A 19 -9.05 2.49 7.27
N LEU A 20 -9.50 3.30 6.32
CA LEU A 20 -8.92 4.62 6.05
C LEU A 20 -9.49 5.68 6.99
N LYS A 21 -8.60 6.38 7.69
CA LYS A 21 -8.92 7.45 8.63
C LYS A 21 -8.20 8.74 8.28
N LEU A 22 -8.88 9.85 8.53
CA LEU A 22 -8.28 11.17 8.68
C LEU A 22 -8.47 11.59 10.13
N ASN A 23 -7.39 11.64 10.89
CA ASN A 23 -7.43 11.69 12.35
C ASN A 23 -8.29 10.54 12.92
N LYS A 24 -9.45 10.84 13.51
CA LYS A 24 -10.36 9.86 14.11
C LYS A 24 -11.60 9.55 13.26
N LYS A 25 -11.75 10.19 12.11
CA LYS A 25 -12.93 10.08 11.24
C LYS A 25 -12.61 9.16 10.07
N SER A 26 -13.60 8.38 9.63
CA SER A 26 -13.50 7.65 8.38
C SER A 26 -13.28 8.61 7.23
N PHE A 27 -12.36 8.28 6.32
CA PHE A 27 -12.05 9.10 5.17
C PHE A 27 -12.40 8.34 3.90
N SER A 28 -13.28 8.89 3.08
CA SER A 28 -13.85 8.24 1.91
C SER A 28 -14.11 9.24 0.78
N CYS A 29 -14.57 8.74 -0.36
CA CYS A 29 -14.83 9.53 -1.57
C CYS A 29 -16.08 10.42 -1.49
N SER A 30 -16.96 10.17 -0.51
CA SER A 30 -18.32 10.75 -0.48
C SER A 30 -18.41 12.10 0.23
N GLU A 31 -17.56 12.35 1.23
CA GLU A 31 -17.66 13.55 2.06
C GLU A 31 -16.30 14.18 2.39
N ALA A 32 -16.31 15.50 2.58
CA ALA A 32 -15.14 16.21 3.05
C ALA A 32 -14.96 16.01 4.55
N VAL A 33 -13.77 15.60 4.95
CA VAL A 33 -13.37 15.44 6.34
C VAL A 33 -12.30 16.47 6.63
N GLU A 34 -12.57 17.36 7.58
CA GLU A 34 -11.61 18.41 7.98
C GLU A 34 -11.11 19.26 6.80
N GLY A 35 -12.02 19.54 5.85
CA GLY A 35 -11.72 20.37 4.68
C GLY A 35 -11.09 19.62 3.50
N TRP A 36 -10.93 18.29 3.57
CA TRP A 36 -10.35 17.48 2.51
C TRP A 36 -11.29 16.38 2.03
N THR A 37 -11.33 16.13 0.72
CA THR A 37 -12.01 14.96 0.12
C THR A 37 -10.98 14.00 -0.47
N LEU A 38 -11.24 12.70 -0.34
CA LEU A 38 -10.40 11.66 -0.94
C LEU A 38 -10.65 11.57 -2.45
N THR A 39 -9.61 11.57 -3.28
CA THR A 39 -9.75 11.39 -4.74
C THR A 39 -9.14 10.11 -5.26
N ASP A 40 -8.21 9.50 -4.51
CA ASP A 40 -7.68 8.15 -4.76
C ASP A 40 -6.99 7.66 -3.47
N PHE A 41 -7.12 6.39 -3.09
CA PHE A 41 -6.15 5.79 -2.18
C PHE A 41 -6.04 4.29 -2.41
N ARG A 42 -4.86 3.89 -2.85
CA ARG A 42 -4.48 2.52 -3.17
C ARG A 42 -3.05 2.25 -2.78
N PHE A 43 -2.79 1.04 -2.30
CA PHE A 43 -1.42 0.62 -2.06
C PHE A 43 -1.23 -0.89 -2.16
N PHE A 44 -0.02 -1.29 -2.57
CA PHE A 44 0.37 -2.69 -2.60
C PHE A 44 0.88 -3.15 -1.24
N VAL A 45 0.58 -4.40 -0.91
CA VAL A 45 1.12 -5.12 0.25
C VAL A 45 1.81 -6.39 -0.23
N SER A 46 3.01 -6.69 0.28
CA SER A 46 3.77 -7.91 -0.04
C SER A 46 4.61 -8.39 1.14
N ASN A 47 5.31 -9.52 0.96
CA ASN A 47 6.27 -10.07 1.95
C ASN A 47 5.68 -10.25 3.36
N ILE A 48 4.48 -10.84 3.45
CA ILE A 48 3.78 -11.04 4.73
C ILE A 48 4.56 -12.01 5.64
N LEU A 49 4.81 -11.60 6.88
CA LEU A 49 5.30 -12.46 7.96
C LEU A 49 4.33 -12.42 9.15
N ILE A 50 4.16 -13.58 9.78
CA ILE A 50 3.44 -13.74 11.05
C ILE A 50 4.43 -14.28 12.08
N ASN A 51 4.71 -13.50 13.13
CA ASN A 51 5.75 -13.80 14.12
C ASN A 51 7.09 -14.14 13.45
N GLY A 52 7.51 -13.35 12.46
CA GLY A 52 8.73 -13.58 11.67
C GLY A 52 8.66 -14.73 10.65
N ASN A 53 7.56 -15.47 10.56
CA ASN A 53 7.41 -16.59 9.62
C ASN A 53 6.61 -16.19 8.39
N ALA A 54 7.14 -16.44 7.18
CA ALA A 54 6.47 -16.10 5.94
C ALA A 54 5.05 -16.70 5.82
N ALA A 55 4.09 -15.89 5.37
CA ALA A 55 2.73 -16.29 5.03
C ALA A 55 2.46 -15.96 3.56
N SER A 56 1.75 -16.84 2.85
CA SER A 56 1.30 -16.55 1.49
C SER A 56 -0.04 -15.84 1.52
N LEU A 57 -0.25 -14.95 0.57
CA LEU A 57 -1.58 -14.42 0.29
C LEU A 57 -2.40 -15.51 -0.42
N VAL A 58 -3.72 -15.50 -0.22
CA VAL A 58 -4.64 -16.34 -0.97
C VAL A 58 -4.97 -15.63 -2.28
N ALA A 59 -4.51 -16.23 -3.38
CA ALA A 59 -4.68 -15.65 -4.70
C ALA A 59 -6.15 -15.70 -5.15
N ASP A 60 -6.64 -14.56 -5.63
CA ASP A 60 -7.93 -14.44 -6.33
C ASP A 60 -7.76 -13.96 -7.79
N ASN A 61 -6.51 -13.69 -8.19
CA ASN A 61 -6.11 -13.17 -9.51
C ASN A 61 -6.77 -11.84 -9.90
N LEU A 62 -7.33 -11.12 -8.93
CA LEU A 62 -7.92 -9.80 -9.10
C LEU A 62 -7.22 -8.80 -8.18
N TRP A 63 -7.37 -8.98 -6.87
CA TRP A 63 -6.81 -8.14 -5.84
C TRP A 63 -5.53 -8.70 -5.27
N GLN A 64 -5.34 -10.02 -5.34
CA GLN A 64 -4.16 -10.69 -4.81
C GLN A 64 -3.65 -11.81 -5.71
N THR A 65 -2.32 -11.85 -5.84
CA THR A 65 -1.59 -13.09 -6.12
C THR A 65 -1.22 -13.76 -4.81
N ASN A 66 -0.41 -14.82 -4.83
CA ASN A 66 0.16 -15.39 -3.60
C ASN A 66 1.26 -14.53 -2.96
N ARG A 67 1.72 -13.45 -3.62
CA ARG A 67 2.85 -12.61 -3.19
C ARG A 67 2.54 -11.13 -3.01
N VAL A 68 1.56 -10.62 -3.76
CA VAL A 68 1.20 -9.20 -3.78
C VAL A 68 -0.32 -9.05 -3.73
N ALA A 69 -0.79 -8.18 -2.83
CA ALA A 69 -2.15 -7.70 -2.74
C ALA A 69 -2.22 -6.21 -3.07
N LEU A 70 -3.32 -5.75 -3.67
CA LEU A 70 -3.65 -4.34 -3.81
C LEU A 70 -4.84 -4.05 -2.89
N LEU A 71 -4.62 -3.16 -1.94
CA LEU A 71 -5.70 -2.55 -1.16
C LEU A 71 -6.19 -1.30 -1.89
N ASP A 72 -7.51 -1.15 -1.94
CA ASP A 72 -8.21 -0.12 -2.69
C ASP A 72 -9.36 0.45 -1.87
N PHE A 73 -9.32 1.77 -1.65
CA PHE A 73 -10.29 2.54 -0.86
C PHE A 73 -11.01 3.59 -1.69
N GLU A 74 -10.67 3.73 -2.96
CA GLU A 74 -11.43 4.58 -3.86
C GLU A 74 -12.55 3.76 -4.49
N ASP A 75 -13.79 4.25 -4.40
CA ASP A 75 -14.99 3.48 -4.77
C ASP A 75 -15.63 3.94 -6.08
N GLY A 76 -14.91 4.73 -6.88
CA GLY A 76 -15.43 5.32 -8.11
C GLY A 76 -16.58 6.32 -7.91
N THR A 77 -16.94 6.68 -6.66
CA THR A 77 -18.04 7.59 -6.36
C THR A 77 -17.57 8.97 -5.93
N GLY A 78 -18.47 9.95 -5.88
CA GLY A 78 -18.20 11.27 -5.34
C GLY A 78 -16.95 11.92 -5.94
N SER A 79 -15.97 12.20 -5.09
CA SER A 79 -14.70 12.81 -5.49
C SER A 79 -13.67 11.83 -6.08
N CYS A 80 -13.94 10.52 -6.03
CA CYS A 80 -13.18 9.45 -6.69
C CYS A 80 -13.78 9.07 -8.06
N SER A 81 -14.53 9.96 -8.73
CA SER A 81 -15.30 9.65 -9.95
C SER A 81 -14.49 9.12 -11.16
N ASN A 82 -13.16 9.22 -11.12
CA ASN A 82 -12.26 8.66 -12.14
C ASN A 82 -11.69 7.29 -11.77
N GLY A 83 -12.18 6.69 -10.69
CA GLY A 83 -11.68 5.45 -10.12
C GLY A 83 -12.55 4.22 -10.39
N ASP A 84 -12.30 3.14 -9.65
CA ASP A 84 -12.90 1.83 -9.81
C ASP A 84 -14.13 1.65 -8.90
N SER A 85 -15.24 1.11 -9.44
CA SER A 85 -16.46 0.88 -8.63
C SER A 85 -16.35 -0.27 -7.63
N LYS A 86 -15.25 -1.01 -7.64
CA LYS A 86 -14.96 -2.12 -6.73
C LYS A 86 -13.77 -1.76 -5.87
N ILE A 87 -13.92 -1.95 -4.57
CA ILE A 87 -12.86 -1.75 -3.58
C ILE A 87 -12.28 -3.06 -3.08
N ASN A 88 -11.12 -2.98 -2.42
CA ASN A 88 -10.56 -4.07 -1.64
C ASN A 88 -9.90 -3.54 -0.37
N THR A 89 -10.63 -3.60 0.75
CA THR A 89 -10.15 -3.09 2.05
C THR A 89 -9.66 -4.20 2.97
N HIS A 90 -9.32 -5.37 2.43
CA HIS A 90 -8.78 -6.47 3.21
C HIS A 90 -7.75 -7.28 2.41
N ILE A 91 -6.90 -8.01 3.13
CA ILE A 91 -6.08 -9.07 2.56
C ILE A 91 -6.50 -10.43 3.09
N LYS A 92 -6.34 -11.47 2.27
CA LYS A 92 -6.52 -12.87 2.69
C LYS A 92 -5.18 -13.58 2.73
N ILE A 93 -4.87 -14.23 3.85
CA ILE A 93 -3.62 -14.98 4.05
C ILE A 93 -3.89 -16.46 4.32
N SER A 94 -2.94 -17.32 3.96
CA SER A 94 -3.06 -18.77 4.10
C SER A 94 -2.76 -19.30 5.51
N LYS A 95 -2.48 -18.40 6.46
CA LYS A 95 -2.13 -18.73 7.85
C LYS A 95 -3.15 -18.11 8.78
N HIS A 96 -3.50 -18.85 9.82
CA HIS A 96 -4.27 -18.32 10.94
C HIS A 96 -3.41 -17.30 11.71
N ILE A 97 -4.01 -16.17 12.07
CA ILE A 97 -3.41 -15.16 12.97
C ILE A 97 -4.25 -15.10 14.26
N LYS A 98 -3.61 -14.90 15.41
CA LYS A 98 -4.28 -14.81 16.71
C LYS A 98 -4.10 -13.43 17.29
N THR A 99 -5.04 -13.02 18.14
CA THR A 99 -4.87 -11.82 18.96
C THR A 99 -3.54 -11.89 19.72
N GLY A 100 -2.66 -10.92 19.49
CA GLY A 100 -1.33 -10.88 20.10
C GLY A 100 -0.17 -11.26 19.19
N ASP A 101 -0.44 -11.82 18.00
CA ASP A 101 0.59 -12.08 17.00
C ASP A 101 1.19 -10.79 16.46
N VAL A 102 2.42 -10.88 15.95
CA VAL A 102 3.11 -9.82 15.22
C VAL A 102 2.87 -10.02 13.73
N LEU A 103 2.34 -8.99 13.07
CA LEU A 103 2.17 -8.95 11.61
C LEU A 103 3.24 -8.03 11.02
N GLU A 104 3.95 -8.53 10.03
CA GLU A 104 4.92 -7.76 9.26
C GLU A 104 4.60 -7.86 7.77
N PHE A 105 4.81 -6.78 7.03
CA PHE A 105 4.65 -6.76 5.58
C PHE A 105 5.37 -5.56 4.98
N ASP A 106 5.65 -5.61 3.68
CA ASP A 106 6.15 -4.46 2.94
C ASP A 106 4.98 -3.73 2.24
N ILE A 107 4.99 -2.39 2.27
CA ILE A 107 4.18 -1.57 1.35
C ILE A 107 4.97 -1.43 0.06
N GLY A 108 4.46 -2.04 -1.00
CA GLY A 108 5.05 -2.05 -2.34
C GLY A 108 5.08 -3.43 -3.00
N VAL A 109 5.66 -3.47 -4.20
CA VAL A 109 5.77 -4.67 -5.04
C VAL A 109 7.20 -5.22 -4.95
N PRO A 110 7.43 -6.53 -4.72
CA PRO A 110 8.76 -7.15 -4.72
C PRO A 110 9.55 -6.79 -5.97
N PHE A 111 10.87 -6.62 -5.86
CA PHE A 111 11.69 -6.08 -6.96
C PHE A 111 11.56 -6.90 -8.26
N ASP A 112 11.55 -8.23 -8.14
CA ASP A 112 11.39 -9.17 -9.24
C ASP A 112 10.01 -9.12 -9.92
N GLN A 113 9.04 -8.44 -9.31
CA GLN A 113 7.71 -8.21 -9.87
C GLN A 113 7.47 -6.72 -10.22
N ASN A 114 8.31 -5.79 -9.73
CA ASN A 114 8.04 -4.36 -9.83
C ASN A 114 8.12 -3.82 -11.27
N HIS A 115 8.96 -4.41 -12.11
CA HIS A 115 9.21 -3.94 -13.48
C HIS A 115 8.58 -4.89 -14.50
N ALA A 116 7.72 -5.79 -14.03
CA ALA A 116 7.02 -6.74 -14.89
C ALA A 116 6.04 -6.01 -15.82
N ASN A 117 5.75 -6.64 -16.96
CA ASN A 117 4.85 -6.07 -17.95
C ASN A 117 3.39 -6.09 -17.46
N PRO A 118 2.76 -4.93 -17.20
CA PRO A 118 1.40 -4.89 -16.66
C PRO A 118 0.35 -5.41 -17.65
N VAL A 119 0.60 -5.36 -18.96
CA VAL A 119 -0.31 -5.89 -19.99
C VAL A 119 -0.35 -7.42 -19.99
N LYS A 120 0.70 -8.07 -19.49
CA LYS A 120 0.80 -9.54 -19.39
C LYS A 120 0.60 -10.06 -17.96
N ALA A 121 0.51 -9.17 -16.98
CA ALA A 121 0.41 -9.54 -15.58
C ALA A 121 -1.00 -9.99 -15.20
N ASN A 122 -1.11 -10.82 -14.15
CA ASN A 122 -2.38 -11.08 -13.49
C ASN A 122 -2.75 -9.92 -12.55
N GLY A 123 -3.99 -9.90 -12.07
CA GLY A 123 -4.36 -9.03 -10.95
C GLY A 123 -3.53 -9.36 -9.70
N PRO A 124 -3.10 -8.35 -8.92
CA PRO A 124 -3.42 -6.92 -9.08
C PRO A 124 -2.46 -6.13 -9.99
N LEU A 125 -1.36 -6.72 -10.42
CA LEU A 125 -0.29 -6.05 -11.17
C LEU A 125 -0.69 -5.64 -12.61
N ARG A 126 -1.86 -6.06 -13.11
CA ARG A 126 -2.42 -5.53 -14.36
C ARG A 126 -3.06 -4.14 -14.24
N ASN A 127 -3.20 -3.59 -13.03
CA ASN A 127 -3.81 -2.28 -12.84
C ASN A 127 -2.87 -1.18 -13.40
N MET A 128 -3.18 -0.70 -14.61
CA MET A 128 -2.38 0.30 -15.31
C MET A 128 -2.31 1.65 -14.57
N SER A 129 -3.32 1.97 -13.76
CA SER A 129 -3.35 3.21 -12.98
C SER A 129 -2.32 3.20 -11.85
N MET A 130 -1.99 2.00 -11.37
CA MET A 130 -0.93 1.73 -10.40
C MET A 130 0.44 1.48 -11.06
N HIS A 131 0.54 1.41 -12.38
CA HIS A 131 1.83 1.37 -13.08
C HIS A 131 2.34 2.79 -13.33
N TRP A 132 3.64 3.02 -13.19
CA TRP A 132 4.25 4.35 -13.42
C TRP A 132 4.94 4.41 -14.77
N SER A 133 5.96 3.58 -14.98
CA SER A 133 6.69 3.45 -16.23
C SER A 133 7.39 2.11 -16.26
N TRP A 134 7.82 1.65 -17.43
CA TRP A 134 8.55 0.37 -17.54
C TRP A 134 9.81 0.33 -16.68
N ARG A 135 10.55 1.44 -16.62
CA ARG A 135 11.81 1.53 -15.89
C ARG A 135 11.63 1.77 -14.40
N THR A 136 10.63 2.55 -14.01
CA THR A 136 10.32 2.87 -12.60
C THR A 136 9.51 1.75 -11.93
N GLY A 137 8.71 1.04 -12.72
CA GLY A 137 7.80 0.00 -12.26
C GLY A 137 6.46 0.54 -11.76
N TYR A 138 5.95 -0.06 -10.68
CA TYR A 138 4.67 0.29 -10.08
C TYR A 138 4.78 1.43 -9.06
N LYS A 139 3.67 2.17 -8.94
CA LYS A 139 3.36 2.99 -7.77
C LYS A 139 2.97 2.05 -6.63
N PHE A 140 3.74 2.03 -5.55
CA PHE A 140 3.45 1.31 -4.31
C PHE A 140 2.31 1.93 -3.53
N ILE A 141 2.22 3.26 -3.54
CA ILE A 141 1.09 4.03 -3.02
C ILE A 141 0.67 5.00 -4.10
N ARG A 142 -0.64 5.05 -4.34
CA ARG A 142 -1.30 6.14 -5.05
C ARG A 142 -2.29 6.77 -4.07
N PHE A 143 -2.08 8.04 -3.76
CA PHE A 143 -2.98 8.81 -2.90
C PHE A 143 -3.29 10.14 -3.57
N GLY A 144 -4.55 10.54 -3.52
CA GLY A 144 -5.05 11.81 -3.98
C GLY A 144 -6.02 12.37 -2.96
N ALA A 145 -5.91 13.66 -2.67
CA ALA A 145 -6.91 14.40 -1.93
C ALA A 145 -7.03 15.82 -2.48
N LYS A 146 -8.20 16.43 -2.25
CA LYS A 146 -8.49 17.80 -2.65
C LYS A 146 -9.09 18.57 -1.49
N ASN A 147 -8.63 19.79 -1.24
CA ASN A 147 -9.24 20.65 -0.23
C ASN A 147 -10.43 21.44 -0.80
N LEU A 148 -11.19 22.09 0.09
CA LEU A 148 -12.36 22.88 -0.29
C LEU A 148 -12.02 24.12 -1.13
N GLU A 149 -10.78 24.62 -1.02
CA GLU A 149 -10.22 25.74 -1.79
C GLU A 149 -9.84 25.32 -3.22
N GLY A 150 -9.81 24.01 -3.51
CA GLY A 150 -9.56 23.44 -4.82
C GLY A 150 -8.13 22.95 -5.06
N GLU A 151 -7.25 23.10 -4.07
CA GLU A 151 -5.88 22.60 -4.09
C GLU A 151 -5.87 21.08 -3.96
N SER A 152 -4.97 20.44 -4.69
CA SER A 152 -4.86 18.98 -4.72
C SER A 152 -3.50 18.52 -4.20
N LEU A 153 -3.50 17.50 -3.36
CA LEU A 153 -2.30 16.76 -2.98
C LEU A 153 -2.34 15.40 -3.66
N ASN A 154 -1.30 15.08 -4.42
CA ASN A 154 -1.10 13.76 -5.01
C ASN A 154 0.18 13.15 -4.43
N VAL A 155 0.14 11.87 -4.09
CA VAL A 155 1.32 11.11 -3.67
C VAL A 155 1.39 9.86 -4.53
N HIS A 156 2.44 9.76 -5.31
CA HIS A 156 2.83 8.56 -6.02
C HIS A 156 4.16 8.08 -5.45
N LEU A 157 4.09 7.04 -4.62
CA LEU A 157 5.27 6.39 -4.06
C LEU A 157 5.68 5.21 -4.95
N GLY A 158 6.95 5.03 -5.27
CA GLY A 158 7.50 3.91 -6.04
C GLY A 158 9.02 3.93 -6.02
N SER A 159 9.66 2.91 -6.62
CA SER A 159 11.13 2.89 -6.76
C SER A 159 11.62 4.01 -7.67
N THR A 160 12.79 4.59 -7.40
CA THR A 160 13.39 5.66 -8.20
C THR A 160 14.89 5.45 -8.41
N GLY A 161 15.46 6.15 -9.39
CA GLY A 161 16.86 5.94 -9.78
C GLY A 161 17.13 4.53 -10.32
N CYS A 162 16.18 3.93 -11.04
CA CYS A 162 16.32 2.59 -11.60
C CYS A 162 17.33 2.55 -12.76
N VAL A 163 18.17 1.51 -12.77
CA VAL A 163 19.28 1.28 -13.70
C VAL A 163 19.08 -0.07 -14.39
N GLY A 164 19.43 -0.11 -15.68
CA GLY A 164 19.21 -1.26 -16.56
C GLY A 164 18.35 -0.91 -17.77
N GLU A 165 18.03 -1.94 -18.55
CA GLU A 165 17.15 -1.82 -19.72
C GLU A 165 15.67 -1.82 -19.30
N MET A 166 14.79 -1.27 -20.13
CA MET A 166 13.35 -1.16 -19.78
C MET A 166 12.67 -2.50 -19.51
N THR A 167 13.17 -3.58 -20.11
CA THR A 167 12.67 -4.95 -19.92
C THR A 167 13.51 -5.78 -18.95
N ASP A 168 14.62 -5.21 -18.46
CA ASP A 168 15.60 -5.89 -17.62
C ASP A 168 16.25 -4.86 -16.67
N VAL A 169 15.44 -4.38 -15.73
CA VAL A 169 15.89 -3.42 -14.71
C VAL A 169 16.67 -4.19 -13.66
N GLU A 170 17.95 -3.84 -13.49
CA GLU A 170 18.89 -4.57 -12.64
C GLU A 170 18.75 -4.17 -11.17
N HIS A 171 18.63 -2.88 -10.89
CA HIS A 171 18.45 -2.34 -9.55
C HIS A 171 17.86 -0.93 -9.58
N CYS A 172 17.39 -0.44 -8.44
CA CYS A 172 17.04 0.96 -8.24
C CYS A 172 17.84 1.53 -7.07
N ILE A 173 18.41 2.72 -7.26
CA ILE A 173 19.16 3.42 -6.22
C ILE A 173 18.28 3.61 -4.97
N TYR A 174 16.99 3.90 -5.18
CA TYR A 174 16.01 4.06 -4.12
C TYR A 174 14.87 3.05 -4.31
N PRO A 175 14.88 1.94 -3.57
CA PRO A 175 13.82 0.95 -3.72
C PRO A 175 12.48 1.44 -3.19
N ASN A 176 12.47 2.30 -2.15
CA ASN A 176 11.30 2.96 -1.55
C ASN A 176 10.20 2.00 -1.06
N ARG A 177 10.56 0.81 -0.57
CA ARG A 177 9.62 -0.15 0.04
C ARG A 177 9.59 0.03 1.56
N ALA A 178 8.45 0.44 2.09
CA ALA A 178 8.30 0.64 3.53
C ALA A 178 8.02 -0.69 4.22
N LYS A 179 8.80 -1.05 5.26
CA LYS A 179 8.62 -2.29 6.01
C LYS A 179 7.78 -2.07 7.24
N VAL A 180 6.54 -2.54 7.28
CA VAL A 180 5.60 -2.40 8.40
C VAL A 180 5.77 -3.54 9.39
N LYS A 181 5.71 -3.22 10.68
CA LYS A 181 5.64 -4.18 11.79
C LYS A 181 4.60 -3.73 12.81
N LEU A 182 3.49 -4.45 12.88
CA LEU A 182 2.41 -4.24 13.85
C LEU A 182 2.55 -5.26 14.97
N ASN A 183 2.67 -4.77 16.20
CA ASN A 183 2.78 -5.63 17.38
C ASN A 183 1.39 -5.84 17.94
N VAL A 184 1.05 -7.09 18.31
CA VAL A 184 -0.23 -7.40 18.97
C VAL A 184 -1.44 -7.11 18.07
N VAL A 185 -1.49 -7.74 16.90
CA VAL A 185 -2.64 -7.64 15.99
C VAL A 185 -3.83 -8.41 16.57
N ASP A 186 -5.03 -7.89 16.39
CA ASP A 186 -6.32 -8.56 16.63
C ASP A 186 -7.03 -8.72 15.28
N PRO A 187 -7.13 -9.93 14.70
CA PRO A 187 -7.74 -10.12 13.37
C PRO A 187 -9.20 -9.69 13.29
N GLN A 188 -9.89 -9.59 14.43
CA GLN A 188 -11.27 -9.12 14.49
C GLN A 188 -11.38 -7.59 14.37
N LYS A 189 -10.26 -6.87 14.39
CA LYS A 189 -10.20 -5.41 14.27
C LYS A 189 -9.50 -5.02 12.99
N ALA A 190 -10.02 -3.96 12.35
CA ALA A 190 -9.34 -3.38 11.22
C ALA A 190 -8.05 -2.66 11.65
N ILE A 191 -7.01 -2.81 10.84
CA ILE A 191 -5.81 -1.98 10.91
C ILE A 191 -6.17 -0.59 10.39
N LEU A 192 -5.91 0.44 11.17
CA LEU A 192 -6.24 1.82 10.85
C LEU A 192 -5.12 2.48 10.07
N ILE A 193 -5.46 3.12 8.97
CA ILE A 193 -4.54 3.89 8.13
C ILE A 193 -4.80 5.37 8.35
N HIS A 194 -3.79 6.10 8.83
CA HIS A 194 -3.92 7.49 9.26
C HIS A 194 -3.33 8.46 8.22
N MET A 195 -4.20 9.14 7.46
CA MET A 195 -3.81 10.06 6.39
C MET A 195 -3.45 11.47 6.87
N ASP A 196 -3.69 11.80 8.14
CA ASP A 196 -3.33 13.11 8.71
C ASP A 196 -1.84 13.41 8.58
N ARG A 197 -1.00 12.38 8.58
CA ARG A 197 0.45 12.49 8.42
C ARG A 197 0.87 12.90 7.02
N PHE A 198 0.06 12.57 6.02
CA PHE A 198 0.30 12.98 4.64
C PHE A 198 -0.30 14.38 4.40
N LEU A 199 -1.48 14.64 4.96
CA LEU A 199 -2.24 15.86 4.70
C LEU A 199 -1.80 17.05 5.54
N PHE A 200 -1.53 16.87 6.83
CA PHE A 200 -1.34 17.96 7.78
C PHE A 200 0.09 18.11 8.31
N ALA A 201 1.05 17.38 7.74
CA ALA A 201 2.46 17.64 8.06
C ALA A 201 2.85 19.08 7.70
N PRO A 202 3.54 19.83 8.58
CA PRO A 202 3.94 21.21 8.31
C PRO A 202 4.76 21.30 7.02
N ARG A 203 4.25 22.04 6.03
CA ARG A 203 4.91 22.33 4.75
C ARG A 203 4.26 23.54 4.09
N ASP A 204 4.99 24.23 3.21
CA ASP A 204 4.41 25.26 2.37
C ASP A 204 3.54 24.60 1.29
N LEU A 205 2.25 24.93 1.25
CA LEU A 205 1.33 24.39 0.25
C LEU A 205 1.68 24.89 -1.17
N ALA A 206 2.37 26.04 -1.29
CA ALA A 206 2.85 26.54 -2.58
C ALA A 206 3.91 25.61 -3.20
N ASP A 207 4.64 24.86 -2.38
CA ASP A 207 5.64 23.88 -2.84
C ASP A 207 5.00 22.58 -3.34
N LEU A 208 3.70 22.36 -3.08
CA LEU A 208 2.98 21.14 -3.47
C LEU A 208 2.47 21.15 -4.91
N LYS A 209 3.02 21.99 -5.79
CA LYS A 209 2.55 22.12 -7.18
C LYS A 209 2.43 20.78 -7.91
N TRP A 210 3.17 19.75 -7.45
CA TRP A 210 3.12 18.38 -7.96
C TRP A 210 2.89 17.29 -6.88
N GLY A 211 2.73 17.66 -5.61
CA GLY A 211 2.63 16.72 -4.49
C GLY A 211 3.94 15.95 -4.23
N CYS A 212 3.87 14.64 -3.97
CA CYS A 212 5.05 13.77 -3.85
C CYS A 212 5.13 12.77 -5.00
N MET A 213 6.23 12.80 -5.74
CA MET A 213 6.50 11.89 -6.86
C MET A 213 7.71 10.97 -6.57
N SER A 214 7.86 10.49 -5.34
CA SER A 214 8.94 9.58 -4.89
C SER A 214 10.36 10.12 -4.90
N GLU A 215 10.49 11.42 -5.18
CA GLU A 215 11.79 12.06 -5.31
C GLU A 215 12.30 12.43 -3.93
N ARG A 216 13.49 11.93 -3.60
CA ARG A 216 14.01 11.93 -2.23
C ARG A 216 14.24 13.32 -1.66
N ASP A 217 14.67 14.24 -2.52
CA ASP A 217 14.97 15.62 -2.15
C ASP A 217 13.81 16.57 -2.48
N ASP A 218 12.64 16.02 -2.85
CA ASP A 218 11.40 16.79 -3.03
C ASP A 218 10.78 17.07 -1.66
N VAL A 219 10.60 18.35 -1.34
CA VAL A 219 9.97 18.83 -0.11
C VAL A 219 8.53 18.31 0.05
N GLY A 220 7.84 18.01 -1.07
CA GLY A 220 6.52 17.38 -1.05
C GLY A 220 6.54 15.93 -0.56
N CYS A 221 7.68 15.23 -0.68
CA CYS A 221 7.84 13.83 -0.28
C CYS A 221 8.34 13.63 1.16
N GLU A 222 8.95 14.64 1.78
CA GLU A 222 9.50 14.51 3.14
C GLU A 222 8.45 13.98 4.15
N PRO A 223 7.21 14.53 4.23
CA PRO A 223 6.18 14.00 5.13
C PRO A 223 5.82 12.53 4.87
N VAL A 224 5.70 12.17 3.59
CA VAL A 224 5.33 10.81 3.16
C VAL A 224 6.42 9.83 3.58
N PHE A 225 7.68 10.16 3.31
CA PHE A 225 8.82 9.30 3.64
C PHE A 225 8.96 9.14 5.14
N LYS A 226 8.81 10.24 5.90
CA LYS A 226 8.83 10.21 7.36
C LYS A 226 7.70 9.34 7.94
N ALA A 227 6.47 9.48 7.43
CA ALA A 227 5.33 8.69 7.88
C ALA A 227 5.48 7.19 7.58
N LEU A 228 6.20 6.86 6.51
CA LEU A 228 6.50 5.50 6.07
C LEU A 228 7.86 4.99 6.54
N GLY A 229 8.56 5.71 7.44
CA GLY A 229 9.88 5.33 7.94
C GLY A 229 10.96 5.12 6.86
N LEU A 230 10.80 5.74 5.69
CA LEU A 230 11.76 5.66 4.58
C LEU A 230 12.93 6.62 4.82
N GLY A 231 14.12 6.07 5.06
CA GLY A 231 15.34 6.83 5.34
C GLY A 231 16.25 7.06 4.12
N LYS A 232 17.33 7.82 4.35
CA LYS A 232 18.31 8.21 3.32
C LYS A 232 19.25 7.10 2.84
N ASP A 233 19.34 5.95 3.51
CA ASP A 233 20.38 4.94 3.22
C ASP A 233 19.85 3.48 3.13
N GLN A 234 18.86 3.22 2.26
CA GLN A 234 18.20 1.91 2.00
C GLN A 234 16.99 1.56 2.89
N ASP A 235 16.20 0.58 2.40
CA ASP A 235 14.92 0.06 2.90
C ASP A 235 14.76 0.20 4.42
N GLY A 236 14.11 1.30 4.83
CA GLY A 236 13.91 1.62 6.23
C GLY A 236 12.98 0.61 6.90
N VAL A 237 13.44 0.02 8.02
CA VAL A 237 12.54 -0.66 8.95
C VAL A 237 11.67 0.41 9.59
N THR A 238 10.36 0.39 9.31
CA THR A 238 9.39 1.22 10.02
C THR A 238 9.30 0.71 11.45
N GLN A 239 10.15 1.23 12.34
CA GLN A 239 10.02 0.98 13.76
C GLN A 239 9.08 2.05 14.34
N LYS A 240 7.88 1.59 14.76
CA LYS A 240 6.78 2.35 15.40
C LYS A 240 6.00 3.34 14.50
N GLU A 241 4.89 2.81 13.99
CA GLU A 241 3.55 3.40 13.82
C GLU A 241 3.44 4.93 13.80
N VAL A 242 3.51 5.50 12.60
CA VAL A 242 3.02 6.85 12.31
C VAL A 242 1.83 6.79 11.35
N PHE A 243 1.86 5.87 10.37
CA PHE A 243 0.85 5.72 9.31
C PHE A 243 -0.19 4.61 9.53
N LEU A 244 0.15 3.56 10.29
CA LEU A 244 -0.71 2.38 10.55
C LEU A 244 -0.81 2.12 12.06
N GLN A 245 -1.97 1.67 12.54
CA GLN A 245 -2.25 1.25 13.93
C GLN A 245 -3.17 0.04 13.98
#